data_AF-A0AAU4WMS8-F1
#
_entry.id   AF-A0AAU4WMS8-F1
#
_cell.length_a   1.000
_cell.length_b   1.000
_cell.length_c   1.000
_cell.angle_alpha   90.00
_cell.angle_beta   90.00
_cell.angle_gamma   90.00
#
_symmetry.space_group_name_H-M   'P 1'
#
loop_
_entity.id
_entity.type
_entity.pdbx_description
1 polymer ?
#
loop_
_entity_poly.entity_id
_entity_poly.type
_entity_poly.pdbx_seq_one_letter_code
_entity_poly.pdbx_strand_id
1 'polypeptide(L)'
;MATWGLIVEMTVGTGERKHMEASVLTHVEGSREEALAELGEWIGRYTPEHPRSPKRSRIFRTADGFLLVVDGAWQTFSSRFTVAELVKDSAAPAPEPQPTPVPTPEDAAPAPAAPAEDTAPAPSGPTVDRYADGVPVKPAWLGRTDLP
;
A
#
# COMPACT_ATOMS: atom_id res chain seq x y z
N MET A 1 -3.79 -10.93 -5.19
CA MET A 1 -2.76 -11.72 -5.91
C MET A 1 -1.45 -11.62 -5.12
N ALA A 2 -0.38 -12.31 -5.49
CA ALA A 2 0.93 -12.06 -4.88
C ALA A 2 1.52 -10.75 -5.43
N THR A 3 2.24 -10.02 -4.60
CA THR A 3 3.01 -8.83 -5.00
C THR A 3 4.47 -9.26 -5.18
N TRP A 4 5.06 -8.95 -6.33
CA TRP A 4 6.44 -9.29 -6.67
C TRP A 4 7.29 -8.03 -6.72
N GLY A 5 8.38 -8.00 -5.96
CA GLY A 5 9.42 -6.98 -6.10
C GLY A 5 10.37 -7.34 -7.23
N LEU A 6 10.62 -6.41 -8.14
CA LEU A 6 11.74 -6.47 -9.07
C LEU A 6 12.95 -5.83 -8.38
N ILE A 7 13.99 -6.61 -8.14
CA ILE A 7 15.15 -6.22 -7.34
C ILE A 7 16.38 -6.13 -8.23
N VAL A 8 17.19 -5.09 -8.02
CA VAL A 8 18.57 -5.02 -8.51
C VAL A 8 19.53 -5.13 -7.34
N GLU A 9 20.49 -6.04 -7.43
CA GLU A 9 21.66 -6.09 -6.54
C GLU A 9 22.89 -5.64 -7.33
N MET A 10 23.59 -4.60 -6.89
CA MET A 10 24.77 -4.08 -7.59
C MET A 10 25.88 -3.63 -6.63
N THR A 11 27.11 -3.62 -7.13
CA THR A 11 28.24 -3.04 -6.39
C THR A 11 28.19 -1.52 -6.47
N VAL A 12 27.93 -0.88 -5.34
CA VAL A 12 27.94 0.58 -5.15
C VAL A 12 29.22 1.01 -4.43
N GLY A 13 29.50 2.31 -4.42
CA GLY A 13 30.66 2.88 -3.73
C GLY A 13 31.97 2.87 -4.54
N THR A 14 33.03 3.44 -3.96
CA THR A 14 34.33 3.68 -4.64
C THR A 14 35.50 3.18 -3.79
N GLY A 15 36.53 2.62 -4.45
CA GLY A 15 37.72 2.08 -3.79
C GLY A 15 37.40 0.98 -2.79
N GLU A 16 37.96 1.08 -1.58
CA GLU A 16 37.74 0.15 -0.46
C GLU A 16 36.34 0.26 0.17
N ARG A 17 35.54 1.28 -0.15
CA ARG A 17 34.15 1.43 0.36
C ARG A 17 33.10 0.78 -0.54
N LYS A 18 33.52 -0.09 -1.46
CA LYS A 18 32.60 -0.87 -2.29
C LYS A 18 31.82 -1.84 -1.42
N HIS A 19 30.51 -1.89 -1.63
CA HIS A 19 29.63 -2.87 -1.01
C HIS A 19 28.54 -3.26 -2.00
N MET A 20 27.85 -4.35 -1.71
CA MET A 20 26.69 -4.79 -2.49
C MET A 20 25.45 -4.17 -1.87
N GLU A 21 24.68 -3.43 -2.67
CA GLU A 21 23.40 -2.84 -2.27
C GLU A 21 22.29 -3.48 -3.10
N ALA A 22 21.16 -3.77 -2.44
CA ALA A 22 19.95 -4.28 -3.06
C ALA A 22 18.88 -3.18 -3.04
N SER A 23 18.30 -2.90 -4.20
CA SER A 23 17.27 -1.86 -4.37
C SER A 23 16.06 -2.45 -5.10
N VAL A 24 14.86 -2.11 -4.63
CA VAL A 24 13.61 -2.46 -5.32
C VAL A 24 13.36 -1.44 -6.43
N LEU A 25 13.23 -1.91 -7.67
CA LEU A 25 12.99 -1.11 -8.86
C LEU A 25 11.50 -0.75 -9.00
N THR A 26 10.63 -1.74 -8.80
CA THR A 26 9.17 -1.60 -8.83
C THR A 26 8.53 -2.83 -8.20
N HIS A 27 7.22 -2.74 -7.95
CA HIS A 27 6.36 -3.87 -7.60
C HIS A 27 5.46 -4.23 -8.79
N VAL A 28 5.14 -5.52 -8.93
CA VAL A 28 4.21 -6.07 -9.93
C VAL A 28 3.22 -6.96 -9.19
N GLU A 29 1.92 -6.74 -9.38
CA GLU A 29 0.89 -7.64 -8.85
C GLU A 29 0.57 -8.73 -9.88
N GLY A 30 0.51 -10.00 -9.45
CA GLY A 30 0.17 -11.11 -10.32
C GLY A 30 0.99 -12.37 -10.07
N SER A 31 1.38 -13.03 -11.15
CA SER A 31 2.20 -14.23 -11.16
C SER A 31 3.71 -13.92 -11.23
N ARG A 32 4.52 -14.91 -10.84
CA ARG A 32 5.98 -14.89 -11.00
C ARG A 32 6.40 -14.75 -12.46
N GLU A 33 5.59 -15.26 -13.38
CA GLU A 33 5.90 -15.30 -14.82
C GLU A 33 5.70 -13.93 -15.47
N GLU A 34 4.63 -13.22 -15.09
CA GLU A 34 4.41 -11.81 -15.44
C GLU A 34 5.52 -10.93 -14.87
N ALA A 35 5.87 -11.08 -13.59
CA ALA A 35 6.98 -10.33 -12.98
C ALA A 35 8.34 -10.57 -13.68
N LEU A 36 8.59 -11.79 -14.17
CA LEU A 36 9.79 -12.11 -14.95
C LEU A 36 9.75 -11.52 -16.37
N ALA A 37 8.57 -11.41 -16.99
CA ALA A 37 8.40 -10.75 -18.28
C ALA A 37 8.67 -9.25 -18.16
N GLU A 38 8.08 -8.59 -17.17
CA GLU A 38 8.34 -7.18 -16.82
C GLU A 38 9.83 -6.93 -16.54
N LEU A 39 10.50 -7.80 -15.78
CA LEU A 39 11.93 -7.68 -15.54
C LEU A 39 12.77 -7.84 -16.82
N GLY A 40 12.33 -8.70 -17.75
CA GLY A 40 12.94 -8.90 -19.06
C GLY A 40 12.80 -7.69 -19.98
N GLU A 41 11.66 -6.99 -19.93
CA GLU A 41 11.49 -5.70 -20.58
C GLU A 41 12.35 -4.61 -19.95
N TRP A 42 12.38 -4.55 -18.61
CA TRP A 42 13.09 -3.53 -17.86
C TRP A 42 14.61 -3.60 -18.09
N ILE A 43 15.20 -4.79 -18.07
CA ILE A 43 16.64 -4.97 -18.32
C ILE A 43 17.06 -4.62 -19.76
N GLY A 44 16.14 -4.73 -20.73
CA GLY A 44 16.38 -4.27 -22.11
C GLY A 44 16.52 -2.75 -22.23
N ARG A 45 15.98 -2.00 -21.26
CA ARG A 45 16.05 -0.53 -21.19
C ARG A 45 17.10 -0.03 -20.19
N TYR A 46 17.59 -0.90 -19.31
CA TYR A 46 18.51 -0.51 -18.24
C TYR A 46 19.89 -0.11 -18.76
N THR A 47 20.32 1.10 -18.38
CA THR A 47 21.71 1.57 -18.56
C THR A 47 22.35 1.73 -17.18
N PRO A 48 23.37 0.93 -16.81
CA PRO A 48 24.03 1.07 -15.52
C PRO A 48 24.85 2.38 -15.45
N GLU A 49 24.77 3.08 -14.32
CA GLU A 49 25.56 4.30 -14.09
C GLU A 49 27.08 4.02 -14.11
N HIS A 50 27.49 2.82 -13.67
CA HIS A 50 28.88 2.38 -13.62
C HIS A 50 29.07 1.02 -14.31
N PRO A 51 30.17 0.81 -15.07
CA PRO A 51 31.29 1.75 -15.30
C PRO A 51 30.97 2.89 -16.27
N ARG A 52 31.54 4.08 -16.01
CA ARG A 52 31.50 5.26 -16.92
C ARG A 52 32.15 5.06 -18.30
N SER A 53 32.81 3.93 -18.53
CA SER A 53 33.43 3.59 -19.82
C SER A 53 33.27 2.07 -20.04
N PRO A 54 32.08 1.62 -20.43
CA PRO A 54 31.81 0.22 -20.70
C PRO A 54 32.47 -0.18 -22.03
N LYS A 55 33.33 -1.21 -22.01
CA LYS A 55 33.89 -1.79 -23.24
C LYS A 55 32.94 -2.82 -23.86
N ARG A 56 32.19 -3.54 -23.02
CA ARG A 56 31.23 -4.56 -23.40
C ARG A 56 30.23 -4.79 -22.27
N SER A 57 28.94 -4.90 -22.59
CA SER A 57 27.90 -5.41 -21.70
C SER A 57 27.40 -6.76 -22.20
N ARG A 58 26.99 -7.63 -21.26
CA ARG A 58 26.43 -8.97 -21.53
C ARG A 58 25.32 -9.23 -20.52
N ILE A 59 24.15 -9.64 -21.00
CA ILE A 59 23.03 -10.06 -20.16
C ILE A 59 22.89 -11.58 -20.26
N PHE A 60 22.81 -12.25 -19.13
CA PHE A 60 22.56 -13.68 -19.01
C PHE A 60 21.21 -13.91 -18.34
N ARG A 61 20.44 -14.91 -18.80
CA ARG A 61 19.21 -15.35 -18.14
C ARG A 61 19.54 -16.35 -17.03
N THR A 62 18.82 -16.27 -15.91
CA THR A 62 18.90 -17.17 -14.76
C THR A 62 17.51 -17.72 -14.42
N ALA A 63 17.39 -18.55 -13.39
CA ALA A 63 16.09 -19.12 -12.99
C ALA A 63 15.10 -18.05 -12.50
N ASP A 64 15.58 -17.03 -11.78
CA ASP A 64 14.78 -16.03 -11.07
C ASP A 64 14.94 -14.60 -11.60
N GLY A 65 15.53 -14.45 -12.80
CA GLY A 65 15.78 -13.15 -13.41
C GLY A 65 17.03 -13.18 -14.30
N PHE A 66 17.89 -12.17 -14.19
CA PHE A 66 19.00 -11.93 -15.11
C PHE A 66 20.29 -11.51 -14.39
N LEU A 67 21.42 -11.69 -15.06
CA LEU A 67 22.72 -11.18 -14.63
C LEU A 67 23.32 -10.31 -15.73
N LEU A 68 23.50 -9.02 -15.43
CA LEU A 68 24.26 -8.10 -16.26
C LEU A 68 25.73 -8.15 -15.85
N VAL A 69 26.61 -8.34 -16.82
CA VAL A 69 28.07 -8.26 -16.66
C VAL A 69 28.59 -7.17 -17.59
N VAL A 70 29.32 -6.19 -17.04
CA VAL A 70 29.90 -5.08 -17.79
C VAL A 70 31.41 -5.06 -17.61
N ASP A 71 32.13 -5.21 -18.72
CA ASP A 71 33.58 -5.12 -18.75
C ASP A 71 33.99 -3.64 -18.79
N GLY A 72 34.46 -3.12 -17.66
CA GLY A 72 35.03 -1.77 -17.56
C GLY A 72 36.47 -1.72 -18.07
N ALA A 73 37.07 -0.53 -18.03
CA ALA A 73 38.46 -0.35 -18.44
C ALA A 73 39.48 -1.07 -17.51
N TRP A 74 39.16 -1.18 -16.21
CA TRP A 74 40.05 -1.66 -15.15
C TRP A 74 39.51 -2.86 -14.35
N GLN A 75 38.18 -3.04 -14.32
CA GLN A 75 37.51 -4.11 -13.57
C GLN A 75 36.19 -4.45 -14.26
N THR A 76 35.75 -5.70 -14.14
CA THR A 76 34.40 -6.13 -14.52
C THR A 76 33.43 -5.84 -13.38
N PHE A 77 32.24 -5.36 -13.71
CA PHE A 77 31.13 -5.12 -12.77
C PHE A 77 30.01 -6.11 -13.06
N SER A 78 29.28 -6.51 -12.02
CA SER A 78 28.04 -7.29 -12.15
C SER A 78 26.87 -6.61 -11.46
N SER A 79 25.71 -6.67 -12.08
CA SER A 79 24.43 -6.31 -11.49
C SER A 79 23.47 -7.49 -11.65
N ARG A 80 22.95 -8.01 -10.56
CA ARG A 80 21.98 -9.10 -10.57
C ARG A 80 20.58 -8.52 -10.52
N PHE A 81 19.69 -9.07 -11.33
CA PHE A 81 18.30 -8.72 -11.42
C PHE A 81 17.48 -9.93 -11.03
N THR A 82 16.62 -9.80 -10.03
CA THR A 82 15.79 -10.90 -9.53
C THR A 82 14.35 -10.46 -9.32
N VAL A 83 13.42 -11.41 -9.43
CA VAL A 83 12.07 -11.27 -8.88
C VAL A 83 12.00 -11.97 -7.52
N ALA A 84 11.28 -11.38 -6.57
CA ALA A 84 11.00 -11.98 -5.28
C ALA A 84 9.57 -11.67 -4.83
N GLU A 85 8.91 -12.62 -4.18
CA GLU A 85 7.59 -12.39 -3.59
C GLU A 85 7.71 -11.52 -2.33
N LEU A 86 6.88 -10.48 -2.23
CA LEU A 86 6.79 -9.59 -1.07
C LEU A 86 5.97 -10.28 0.03
N VAL A 87 6.65 -11.02 0.91
CA VAL A 87 6.02 -11.76 2.02
C VAL A 87 5.53 -10.82 3.14
N LYS A 88 6.22 -9.70 3.37
CA LYS A 88 5.89 -8.73 4.41
C LYS A 88 6.48 -7.35 4.11
N ASP A 89 5.64 -6.33 4.18
CA ASP A 89 6.05 -4.93 4.32
C ASP A 89 5.66 -4.44 5.71
N SER A 90 6.60 -3.79 6.40
CA SER A 90 6.39 -3.22 7.75
C SER A 90 5.68 -1.86 7.74
N ALA A 91 5.69 -1.17 6.59
CA ALA A 91 5.11 0.15 6.39
C ALA A 91 3.95 0.15 5.39
N ALA A 92 3.40 -1.03 5.09
CA ALA A 92 2.26 -1.18 4.19
C ALA A 92 1.10 -0.27 4.64
N PRO A 93 0.46 0.48 3.72
CA PRO A 93 -0.71 1.27 4.06
C PRO A 93 -1.82 0.35 4.59
N ALA A 94 -2.53 0.80 5.62
CA ALA A 94 -3.70 0.06 6.10
C ALA A 94 -4.72 -0.07 4.95
N PRO A 95 -5.33 -1.26 4.76
CA PRO A 95 -6.34 -1.43 3.71
C PRO A 95 -7.47 -0.43 3.91
N GLU A 96 -7.88 0.23 2.83
CA GLU A 96 -8.98 1.19 2.90
C GLU A 96 -10.22 0.50 3.49
N PRO A 97 -10.97 1.19 4.39
CA PRO A 97 -12.17 0.61 4.98
C PRO A 97 -13.19 0.35 3.87
N GLN A 98 -13.35 -0.94 3.51
CA GLN A 98 -14.34 -1.35 2.53
C GLN A 98 -15.71 -0.80 2.96
N PRO A 99 -16.48 -0.19 2.04
CA PRO A 99 -17.79 0.34 2.38
C PRO A 99 -18.66 -0.80 2.91
N THR A 100 -19.05 -0.71 4.18
CA THR A 100 -19.98 -1.66 4.78
C THR A 100 -21.20 -1.74 3.88
N PRO A 101 -21.61 -2.92 3.37
CA PRO A 101 -22.76 -3.00 2.50
C PRO A 101 -23.98 -2.54 3.29
N VAL A 102 -24.49 -1.35 2.95
CA VAL A 102 -25.76 -0.86 3.49
C VAL A 102 -26.81 -1.88 3.04
N PRO A 103 -27.54 -2.53 3.97
CA PRO A 103 -28.55 -3.50 3.58
C PRO A 103 -29.58 -2.79 2.72
N THR A 104 -29.64 -3.17 1.44
CA THR A 104 -30.65 -2.68 0.52
C THR A 104 -32.00 -3.23 1.00
N PRO A 105 -33.03 -2.40 1.20
CA PRO A 105 -34.32 -2.83 1.74
C PRO A 105 -35.17 -3.53 0.66
N GLU A 106 -34.68 -4.65 0.14
CA GLU A 106 -35.33 -5.48 -0.89
C GLU A 106 -35.61 -6.92 -0.41
N ASP A 107 -35.63 -7.13 0.91
CA ASP A 107 -36.16 -8.35 1.56
C ASP A 107 -37.36 -8.02 2.47
N ALA A 108 -38.11 -6.98 2.09
CA ALA A 108 -39.37 -6.58 2.71
C ALA A 108 -40.55 -7.21 1.94
N ALA A 109 -40.80 -8.50 2.19
CA ALA A 109 -42.03 -9.16 1.74
C ALA A 109 -43.28 -8.38 2.22
N PRO A 110 -44.36 -8.28 1.42
CA PRO A 110 -45.46 -7.36 1.71
C PRO A 110 -46.32 -7.84 2.88
N ALA A 111 -46.21 -7.16 4.02
CA ALA A 111 -47.16 -7.30 5.13
C ALA A 111 -48.51 -6.65 4.77
N PRO A 112 -49.65 -7.30 5.05
CA PRO A 112 -50.97 -6.80 4.67
C PRO A 112 -51.38 -5.54 5.46
N ALA A 113 -52.26 -4.74 4.85
CA ALA A 113 -52.63 -3.42 5.31
C ALA A 113 -53.22 -3.39 6.74
N ALA A 114 -52.83 -2.36 7.50
CA ALA A 114 -53.39 -2.02 8.80
C ALA A 114 -54.84 -1.53 8.72
N PRO A 115 -55.49 -1.37 9.88
CA PRO A 115 -55.97 -0.02 10.20
C PRO A 115 -55.63 0.47 11.63
N ALA A 116 -55.24 1.74 11.67
CA ALA A 116 -55.43 2.76 12.70
C ALA A 116 -55.16 2.46 14.21
N GLU A 117 -54.12 3.16 14.71
CA GLU A 117 -54.14 4.04 15.90
C GLU A 117 -54.68 3.52 17.25
N ASP A 118 -53.77 3.33 18.22
CA ASP A 118 -53.94 3.96 19.54
C ASP A 118 -52.59 4.17 20.31
N THR A 119 -52.48 5.33 20.97
CA THR A 119 -51.67 5.77 22.13
C THR A 119 -50.26 5.18 22.45
N ALA A 120 -49.32 6.09 22.75
CA ALA A 120 -47.93 5.85 23.23
C ALA A 120 -47.74 6.38 24.69
N PRO A 121 -46.53 6.57 25.29
CA PRO A 121 -45.19 5.94 25.14
C PRO A 121 -44.47 5.62 26.50
N ALA A 122 -43.14 5.37 26.44
CA ALA A 122 -42.05 5.52 27.47
C ALA A 122 -41.33 4.20 27.83
N PRO A 123 -40.10 4.19 28.41
CA PRO A 123 -39.17 5.29 28.81
C PRO A 123 -37.80 5.24 28.06
N SER A 124 -36.73 6.01 28.32
CA SER A 124 -36.50 7.41 28.78
C SER A 124 -34.99 7.74 28.61
N GLY A 125 -34.59 9.02 28.72
CA GLY A 125 -33.18 9.48 28.82
C GLY A 125 -33.01 10.60 29.86
N PRO A 126 -31.79 10.94 30.33
CA PRO A 126 -31.59 11.86 31.45
C PRO A 126 -32.07 13.29 31.14
N THR A 127 -32.86 13.84 32.06
CA THR A 127 -33.44 15.19 31.98
C THR A 127 -32.41 16.26 32.32
N VAL A 128 -32.16 17.17 31.37
CA VAL A 128 -31.39 18.40 31.59
C VAL A 128 -32.38 19.53 31.86
N ASP A 129 -32.21 20.26 32.97
CA ASP A 129 -33.05 21.42 33.28
C ASP A 129 -32.92 22.50 32.19
N ARG A 130 -34.08 22.96 31.71
CA ARG A 130 -34.23 23.96 30.64
C ARG A 130 -35.25 25.01 31.07
N TYR A 131 -35.06 26.24 30.60
CA TYR A 131 -36.08 27.28 30.69
C TYR A 131 -37.26 26.97 29.76
N ALA A 132 -38.36 27.74 29.88
CA ALA A 132 -39.59 27.54 29.10
C ALA A 132 -39.42 27.73 27.58
N ASP A 133 -38.31 28.33 27.14
CA ASP A 133 -37.90 28.47 25.74
C ASP A 133 -37.05 27.30 25.21
N GLY A 134 -36.75 26.30 26.07
CA GLY A 134 -35.94 25.13 25.75
C GLY A 134 -34.42 25.31 25.93
N VAL A 135 -33.93 26.49 26.31
CA VAL A 135 -32.50 26.73 26.54
C VAL A 135 -32.05 26.07 27.86
N PRO A 136 -30.92 25.31 27.90
CA PRO A 136 -30.42 24.71 29.15
C PRO A 136 -30.12 25.75 30.23
N VAL A 137 -30.62 25.52 31.45
CA VAL A 137 -30.42 26.41 32.60
C VAL A 137 -28.94 26.55 32.95
N LYS A 138 -28.17 25.46 32.80
CA LYS A 138 -26.71 25.45 32.87
C LYS A 138 -26.13 25.10 31.50
N PRO A 139 -25.42 26.03 30.83
CA PRO A 139 -24.81 25.72 29.53
C PRO A 139 -23.59 24.81 29.70
N ALA A 140 -23.38 23.91 28.74
CA ALA A 140 -22.37 22.84 28.82
C ALA A 140 -20.89 23.30 28.82
N TRP A 141 -20.64 24.60 28.63
CA TRP A 141 -19.30 25.19 28.73
C TRP A 141 -18.97 25.75 30.13
N LEU A 142 -19.95 25.91 31.02
CA LEU A 142 -19.74 26.49 32.35
C LEU A 142 -19.03 25.49 33.29
N GLY A 143 -17.71 25.63 33.38
CA GLY A 143 -16.82 24.74 34.13
C GLY A 143 -15.74 24.06 33.27
N ARG A 144 -15.67 24.34 31.97
CA ARG A 144 -14.57 23.92 31.09
C ARG A 144 -13.35 24.83 31.29
N THR A 145 -12.18 24.21 31.46
CA THR A 145 -10.87 24.89 31.62
C THR A 145 -10.03 24.85 30.34
N ASP A 146 -10.61 24.38 29.23
CA ASP A 146 -9.98 24.25 27.91
C ASP A 146 -10.49 25.28 26.88
N LEU A 147 -11.06 26.38 27.37
CA LEU A 147 -11.37 27.59 26.59
C LEU A 147 -10.32 28.68 26.93
N PRO A 148 -9.83 29.45 25.94
CA PRO A 148 -8.73 30.41 26.11
C PRO A 148 -9.11 31.69 26.86
#